data_AF-V7AZC6-F1
#
_entry.id   AF-V7AZC6-F1
#
_cell.length_a   1.000
_cell.length_b   1.000
_cell.length_c   1.000
_cell.angle_alpha   90.00
_cell.angle_beta   90.00
_cell.angle_gamma   90.00
#
_symmetry.space_group_name_H-M   'P 1'
#
loop_
_entity.id
_entity.type
_entity.pdbx_description
1 polymer ?
#
loop_
_entity_poly.entity_id
_entity_poly.type
_entity_poly.pdbx_seq_one_letter_code
_entity_poly.pdbx_strand_id
1 'polypeptide(L)'
;MAVIPEEIVKLSGKGLFTTVNIRAENGHVDRAFAIEFENELEEEWTLSDSQGNIHIVYYNKDILCPQIVYGWSRLSDFYGFKGDHNILFRGQAFPRLPS
;
A
#
# COMPACT_ATOMS: atom_id res chain seq x y z
N MET A 1 28.77 10.29 9.81
CA MET A 1 28.42 9.28 8.79
C MET A 1 26.93 9.41 8.54
N ALA A 2 26.55 9.92 7.37
CA ALA A 2 25.15 10.02 6.96
C ALA A 2 24.80 8.76 6.18
N VAL A 3 23.79 8.03 6.64
CA VAL A 3 23.23 6.92 5.86
C VAL A 3 22.47 7.51 4.69
N ILE A 4 22.94 7.18 3.49
CA ILE A 4 22.39 7.61 2.20
C ILE A 4 21.20 6.68 1.91
N PRO A 5 19.99 7.15 1.60
CA PRO A 5 18.83 6.28 1.38
C PRO A 5 18.83 5.66 -0.04
N GLU A 6 19.99 5.20 -0.51
CA GLU A 6 20.18 4.52 -1.79
C GLU A 6 19.86 3.01 -1.72
N GLU A 7 19.51 2.47 -0.55
CA GLU A 7 19.55 1.02 -0.33
C GLU A 7 18.20 0.40 -0.01
N ILE A 8 17.21 0.54 -0.92
CA ILE A 8 16.29 -0.59 -1.21
C ILE A 8 16.05 -0.68 -2.72
N VAL A 9 17.13 -0.63 -3.49
CA VAL A 9 17.12 -1.01 -4.91
C VAL A 9 17.32 -2.53 -5.00
N LYS A 10 16.40 -3.18 -5.73
CA LYS A 10 16.26 -4.63 -6.03
C LYS A 10 15.67 -5.51 -4.91
N LEU A 11 14.52 -6.11 -5.21
CA LEU A 11 14.31 -7.58 -5.21
C LEU A 11 12.87 -7.90 -5.69
N SER A 12 12.77 -8.32 -6.96
CA SER A 12 11.79 -9.22 -7.60
C SER A 12 10.34 -9.31 -7.08
N GLY A 13 9.41 -8.66 -7.82
CA GLY A 13 7.99 -9.05 -8.04
C GLY A 13 6.95 -8.51 -7.04
N LYS A 14 6.10 -7.52 -7.33
CA LYS A 14 5.83 -6.67 -8.51
C LYS A 14 5.25 -5.34 -7.97
N GLY A 15 5.85 -4.21 -8.36
CA GLY A 15 5.29 -2.87 -8.16
C GLY A 15 5.67 -2.16 -6.85
N LEU A 16 6.00 -0.87 -6.97
CA LEU A 16 6.12 0.09 -5.88
C LEU A 16 5.02 1.12 -6.10
N PHE A 17 4.15 1.37 -5.12
CA PHE A 17 3.15 2.43 -5.25
C PHE A 17 3.17 3.33 -4.02
N THR A 18 2.96 4.61 -4.27
CA THR A 18 2.82 5.60 -3.20
C THR A 18 1.33 5.75 -2.95
N THR A 19 0.89 5.54 -1.71
CA THR A 19 -0.41 6.05 -1.29
C THR A 19 -0.20 7.44 -0.72
N VAL A 20 -1.10 8.35 -1.09
CA VAL A 20 -1.13 9.68 -0.49
C VAL A 20 -2.21 9.64 0.59
N ASN A 21 -1.81 9.85 1.83
CA ASN A 21 -2.74 10.23 2.87
C ASN A 21 -3.18 11.66 2.57
N ILE A 22 -4.37 11.87 1.99
CA ILE A 22 -4.91 13.20 1.72
C ILE A 22 -6.08 13.40 2.68
N ARG A 23 -5.82 13.88 3.91
CA ARG A 23 -6.79 14.47 4.86
C ARG A 23 -8.22 13.87 4.95
N ALA A 24 -8.42 12.63 4.56
CA ALA A 24 -9.73 11.99 4.35
C ALA A 24 -9.78 10.67 5.11
N GLU A 25 -11.00 10.19 5.35
CA GLU A 25 -11.28 8.93 6.06
C GLU A 25 -10.63 7.71 5.38
N ASN A 26 -10.27 7.83 4.09
CA ASN A 26 -9.77 6.76 3.24
C ASN A 26 -8.36 7.05 2.71
N GLY A 27 -7.58 5.99 2.45
CA GLY A 27 -6.24 6.08 1.85
C GLY A 27 -6.31 6.08 0.32
N HIS A 28 -5.79 7.10 -0.35
CA HIS A 28 -5.78 7.13 -1.82
C HIS A 28 -4.66 6.28 -2.39
N VAL A 29 -5.00 5.46 -3.40
CA VAL A 29 -4.07 4.63 -4.15
C VAL A 29 -3.76 5.32 -5.49
N ASP A 30 -2.53 5.17 -5.98
CA ASP A 30 -2.16 5.68 -7.31
C ASP A 30 -3.03 5.02 -8.40
N ARG A 31 -3.66 5.85 -9.24
CA ARG A 31 -4.52 5.37 -10.33
C ARG A 31 -3.77 4.59 -11.40
N ALA A 32 -2.53 4.98 -11.71
CA ALA A 32 -1.71 4.24 -12.66
C ALA A 32 -1.42 2.82 -12.14
N PHE A 33 -1.13 2.69 -10.85
CA PHE A 33 -0.96 1.39 -10.20
C PHE A 33 -2.25 0.57 -10.21
N ALA A 34 -3.39 1.18 -9.85
CA ALA A 34 -4.69 0.50 -9.88
C ALA A 34 -5.05 -0.05 -11.26
N ILE A 35 -4.73 0.68 -12.33
CA ILE A 35 -4.95 0.25 -13.72
C ILE A 35 -3.95 -0.85 -14.11
N GLU A 36 -2.67 -0.69 -13.80
CA GLU A 36 -1.63 -1.66 -14.19
C GLU A 36 -1.87 -3.04 -13.56
N PHE A 37 -2.34 -3.07 -12.31
CA PHE A 37 -2.52 -4.29 -11.54
C PHE A 37 -3.99 -4.66 -11.29
N GLU A 38 -4.95 -4.08 -12.01
CA GLU A 38 -6.40 -4.28 -11.79
C GLU A 38 -6.79 -5.76 -11.62
N ASN A 39 -6.25 -6.63 -12.47
CA ASN A 39 -6.54 -8.07 -12.46
C ASN A 39 -5.83 -8.85 -11.34
N GLU A 40 -4.80 -8.26 -10.71
CA GLU A 40 -4.01 -8.84 -9.62
C GLU A 40 -4.45 -8.30 -8.24
N LEU A 41 -5.08 -7.13 -8.19
CA LEU A 41 -5.53 -6.50 -6.94
C LEU A 41 -6.82 -7.12 -6.41
N GLU A 42 -6.70 -7.76 -5.25
CA GLU A 42 -7.84 -8.26 -4.49
C GLU A 42 -8.42 -7.16 -3.59
N GLU A 43 -9.61 -7.42 -3.01
CA GLU A 43 -10.29 -6.48 -2.12
C GLU A 43 -9.61 -6.36 -0.76
N GLU A 44 -9.06 -7.46 -0.23
CA GLU A 44 -8.37 -7.48 1.06
C GLU A 44 -6.86 -7.47 0.87
N TRP A 45 -6.18 -6.50 1.50
CA TRP A 45 -4.73 -6.38 1.47
C TRP A 45 -4.14 -6.62 2.86
N THR A 46 -3.10 -7.45 2.91
CA THR A 46 -2.26 -7.60 4.10
C THR A 46 -1.02 -6.74 3.92
N LEU A 47 -0.89 -5.71 4.75
CA LEU A 47 0.25 -4.80 4.79
C LEU A 47 1.16 -5.19 5.93
N SER A 48 2.46 -5.28 5.66
CA SER A 48 3.48 -5.51 6.70
C SER A 48 4.59 -4.48 6.64
N ASP A 49 5.11 -4.10 7.80
CA ASP A 49 6.28 -3.23 7.90
C ASP A 49 7.57 -4.01 8.19
N SER A 50 8.70 -3.30 8.18
CA SER A 50 10.02 -3.89 8.46
C SER A 50 10.21 -4.34 9.90
N GLN A 51 9.31 -3.96 10.81
CA GLN A 51 9.32 -4.37 12.21
C GLN A 51 8.42 -5.60 12.45
N GLY A 52 7.76 -6.11 11.41
CA GLY A 52 6.87 -7.25 11.48
C GLY A 52 5.45 -6.93 11.94
N ASN A 53 5.08 -5.64 12.02
CA ASN A 53 3.68 -5.26 12.26
C ASN A 53 2.84 -5.62 11.04
N ILE A 54 1.66 -6.19 11.25
CA ILE A 54 0.74 -6.61 10.20
C ILE A 54 -0.58 -5.86 10.35
N HIS A 55 -1.07 -5.33 9.24
CA HIS A 55 -2.34 -4.62 9.15
C HIS A 55 -3.16 -5.18 8.00
N ILE A 56 -4.47 -5.38 8.24
CA ILE A 56 -5.41 -5.78 7.20
C ILE A 56 -6.23 -4.56 6.82
N VAL A 57 -6.30 -4.28 5.53
CA VAL A 57 -7.05 -3.15 4.96
C VAL A 57 -7.87 -3.61 3.76
N TYR A 58 -8.90 -2.84 3.40
CA TYR A 58 -9.77 -3.18 2.28
C TYR A 58 -9.71 -2.11 1.20
N TYR A 59 -9.38 -2.53 0.00
CA TYR A 59 -9.31 -1.75 -1.23
C TYR A 59 -10.63 -1.85 -2.01
N ASN A 60 -11.15 -0.73 -2.47
CA ASN A 60 -12.48 -0.65 -3.10
C ASN A 60 -12.56 -1.18 -4.54
N LYS A 61 -11.44 -1.60 -5.16
CA LYS A 61 -11.37 -2.09 -6.55
C LYS A 61 -11.94 -1.11 -7.59
N ASP A 62 -11.93 0.19 -7.31
CA ASP A 62 -12.40 1.22 -8.24
C ASP A 62 -11.22 1.86 -8.98
N ILE A 63 -11.10 1.60 -10.29
CA ILE A 63 -10.04 2.18 -11.13
C ILE A 63 -10.20 3.70 -11.40
N LEU A 64 -11.38 4.27 -11.16
CA LEU A 64 -11.64 5.70 -11.32
C LEU A 64 -11.24 6.46 -10.05
N CYS A 65 -11.58 5.89 -8.88
CA CYS A 65 -11.27 6.44 -7.56
C CYS A 65 -10.70 5.36 -6.63
N PRO A 66 -9.45 4.91 -6.86
CA PRO A 66 -8.88 3.79 -6.13
C PRO A 66 -8.52 4.19 -4.71
N GLN A 67 -9.13 3.52 -3.73
CA GLN A 67 -9.04 3.87 -2.31
C GLN A 67 -9.02 2.65 -1.39
N ILE A 68 -8.29 2.79 -0.29
CA ILE A 68 -8.39 1.93 0.88
C ILE A 68 -9.47 2.51 1.79
N VAL A 69 -10.58 1.80 1.92
CA VAL A 69 -11.82 2.28 2.58
C VAL A 69 -12.00 1.74 4.00
N TYR A 70 -11.40 0.59 4.34
CA TYR A 70 -11.41 0.05 5.70
C TYR A 70 -10.01 -0.28 6.17
N GLY A 71 -9.79 -0.17 7.48
CA GLY A 71 -8.48 -0.40 8.11
C GLY A 71 -7.50 0.77 7.97
N TRP A 72 -7.75 1.74 7.09
CA TRP A 72 -6.90 2.91 6.89
C TRP A 72 -6.78 3.79 8.14
N SER A 73 -7.89 4.15 8.78
CA SER A 73 -7.89 4.97 10.00
C SER A 73 -7.04 4.32 11.10
N ARG A 74 -7.27 3.03 11.38
CA ARG A 74 -6.50 2.24 12.34
C ARG A 74 -5.00 2.20 12.01
N LEU A 75 -4.65 2.00 10.74
CA LEU A 75 -3.27 2.04 10.26
C LEU A 75 -2.65 3.43 10.52
N SER A 76 -3.39 4.49 10.17
CA SER A 76 -2.93 5.87 10.32
C SER A 76 -2.75 6.29 11.78
N ASP A 77 -3.64 5.84 12.66
CA ASP A 77 -3.56 6.07 14.11
C ASP A 77 -2.38 5.33 14.72
N PHE A 78 -2.13 4.09 14.28
CA PHE A 78 -1.04 3.25 14.78
C PHE A 78 0.33 3.90 14.51
N TYR A 79 0.55 4.44 13.31
CA TYR A 79 1.80 5.10 12.95
C TYR A 79 1.79 6.62 13.20
N GLY A 80 0.67 7.18 13.64
CA GLY A 80 0.54 8.60 13.94
C GLY A 80 0.66 9.51 12.72
N PHE A 81 0.15 9.09 11.55
CA PHE A 81 0.14 9.93 10.35
C PHE A 81 -0.76 11.16 10.57
N LYS A 82 -0.19 12.37 10.52
CA LYS A 82 -0.91 13.64 10.74
C LYS A 82 -0.82 14.56 9.52
N GLY A 83 -1.94 14.76 8.85
CA GLY A 83 -1.99 15.58 7.63
C GLY A 83 -1.49 14.81 6.41
N ASP A 84 -0.95 15.55 5.44
CA ASP A 84 -0.61 14.97 4.14
C ASP A 84 0.70 14.19 4.22
N HIS A 85 0.61 12.86 4.08
CA HIS A 85 1.76 11.95 4.15
C HIS A 85 1.78 11.01 2.96
N ASN A 86 2.92 10.94 2.29
CA ASN A 86 3.17 9.93 1.27
C ASN A 86 3.67 8.66 1.96
N ILE A 87 2.98 7.54 1.78
CA ILE A 87 3.37 6.24 2.28
C ILE A 87 3.72 5.36 1.09
N LEU A 88 4.87 4.71 1.16
CA LEU A 88 5.37 3.87 0.09
C LEU A 88 5.05 2.41 0.40
N PHE A 89 4.24 1.78 -0.44
CA PHE A 89 3.95 0.35 -0.36
C PHE A 89 4.64 -0.40 -1.49
N ARG A 90 5.06 -1.63 -1.19
CA ARG A 90 5.59 -2.57 -2.17
C ARG A 90 4.58 -3.69 -2.36
N GLY A 91 4.09 -3.86 -3.57
CA GLY A 91 3.30 -5.03 -3.95
C GLY A 91 4.20 -6.25 -4.03
N GLN A 92 3.83 -7.31 -3.31
CA GLN A 92 4.41 -8.64 -3.53
C GLN A 92 3.32 -9.56 -4.02
N ALA A 93 3.52 -10.14 -5.20
CA ALA A 93 2.65 -11.20 -5.70
C ALA A 93 3.00 -12.48 -4.94
N PHE A 94 2.10 -12.95 -4.08
CA PHE A 94 2.24 -14.30 -3.54
C PHE A 94 1.98 -15.30 -4.68
N PRO A 95 2.89 -16.26 -4.94
CA PRO A 95 2.61 -17.30 -5.92
C PRO A 95 1.37 -18.04 -5.45
N ARG A 96 0.30 -18.01 -6.25
CA ARG A 96 -0.88 -18.86 -6.04
C ARG A 96 -0.37 -20.30 -6.01
N LEU A 97 -0.42 -20.94 -4.83
CA LEU A 97 -0.13 -22.36 -4.74
C LEU A 97 -1.15 -23.09 -5.63
N PRO A 98 -0.72 -24.02 -6.51
CA PRO A 98 -1.66 -24.80 -7.30
C PRO A 98 -2.57 -25.60 -6.36
N SER A 99 -3.88 -25.54 -6.65
CA SER A 99 -4.94 -26.30 -5.97
C SER A 99 -4.78 -27.80 -6.12
#